data_AF-A0A6L7JMF0-F1
#
_entry.id   AF-A0A6L7JMF0-F1
#
_cell.length_a   1.000
_cell.length_b   1.000
_cell.length_c   1.000
_cell.angle_alpha   90.00
_cell.angle_beta   90.00
_cell.angle_gamma   90.00
#
_symmetry.space_group_name_H-M   'P 1'
#
loop_
_entity.id
_entity.type
_entity.pdbx_description
1 polymer ?
#
loop_
_entity_poly.entity_id
_entity_poly.type
_entity_poly.pdbx_seq_one_letter_code
_entity_poly.pdbx_strand_id
1 'polypeptide(L)'
;MSRRLWVVAGVLVGTIAFSASAAGAVGETVGSCIFEELEEAQFDGIEGEGLSAVKNLKDRYKAGDEHAEEIKTDFEADLEDCIEAPNPILPEVTEIIWGGAAFVVLLALMRWKLFPVVKNLMEQRTQRIQDSIDDADRTRAEAMEVKASYEAELLDAKTEAARIVDEARQQAGVVRADLQARAEADIAEMRERAAADVEASKRQAIADLQTEVSDIALGAAEAVLAHNLENPEVQRQLIDDYINSVGAGQLGQQG
;
A
#
# COMPACT_ATOMS: atom_id res chain seq x y z
N MET A 1 12.16 17.98 -28.20
CA MET A 1 12.15 17.14 -29.42
C MET A 1 13.40 17.31 -30.31
N SER A 2 14.46 18.00 -29.86
CA SER A 2 15.59 18.43 -30.70
C SER A 2 16.92 17.67 -30.50
N ARG A 3 17.01 16.75 -29.52
CA ARG A 3 18.25 15.97 -29.27
C ARG A 3 18.35 14.65 -30.04
N ARG A 4 17.25 14.18 -30.64
CA ARG A 4 17.22 12.95 -31.48
C ARG A 4 17.63 13.19 -32.94
N LEU A 5 17.55 14.45 -33.43
CA LEU A 5 17.97 14.78 -34.81
C LEU A 5 19.50 14.77 -35.00
N TRP A 6 20.26 15.15 -33.97
CA TRP A 6 21.73 15.20 -34.05
C TRP A 6 22.40 13.83 -34.05
N VAL A 7 21.73 12.80 -33.50
CA VAL A 7 22.25 11.42 -33.48
C VAL A 7 22.02 10.73 -34.83
N VAL A 8 20.94 11.08 -35.55
CA VAL A 8 20.66 10.51 -36.88
C VAL A 8 21.50 11.19 -37.98
N ALA A 9 21.84 12.48 -37.83
CA ALA A 9 22.73 13.18 -38.77
C ALA A 9 24.19 12.70 -38.72
N GLY A 10 24.66 12.16 -37.59
CA GLY A 10 26.02 11.61 -37.46
C GLY A 10 26.21 10.22 -38.04
N VAL A 11 25.13 9.46 -38.26
CA VAL A 11 25.19 8.08 -38.80
C VAL A 11 25.16 8.07 -40.34
N LEU A 12 24.67 9.13 -40.98
CA LEU A 12 24.55 9.26 -42.44
C LEU A 12 25.78 9.85 -43.15
N VAL A 13 26.80 10.31 -42.41
CA VAL A 13 28.09 10.77 -42.96
C VAL A 13 29.13 9.63 -43.00
N GLY A 14 28.82 8.46 -42.44
CA GLY A 14 29.73 7.31 -42.35
C GLY A 14 29.66 6.31 -43.51
N THR A 15 28.85 6.54 -44.55
CA THR A 15 28.60 5.53 -45.61
C THR A 15 28.95 5.97 -47.04
N ILE A 16 29.67 7.09 -47.22
CA ILE A 16 30.18 7.51 -48.54
C ILE A 16 31.69 7.76 -48.44
N ALA A 17 32.46 6.68 -48.35
CA ALA A 17 33.89 6.63 -48.67
C ALA A 17 34.40 5.16 -48.76
N PHE A 18 33.64 4.27 -49.41
CA PHE A 18 34.12 2.91 -49.73
C PHE A 18 33.87 2.53 -51.19
N SER A 19 34.09 3.47 -52.10
CA SER A 19 34.36 3.12 -53.50
C SER A 19 35.44 4.02 -54.05
N ALA A 20 36.52 3.36 -54.52
CA ALA A 20 37.64 3.90 -55.28
C ALA A 20 38.64 4.79 -54.51
N SER A 21 39.51 4.13 -53.74
CA SER A 21 40.94 4.38 -53.85
C SER A 21 41.66 3.05 -53.64
N ALA A 22 42.04 2.40 -54.73
CA ALA A 22 43.16 1.48 -54.71
C ALA A 22 44.41 2.36 -54.59
N ALA A 23 44.81 2.66 -53.35
CA ALA A 23 46.11 3.23 -53.05
C ALA A 23 46.90 2.12 -52.35
N GLY A 24 47.99 1.72 -52.99
CA GLY A 24 48.80 0.56 -52.68
C GLY A 24 49.29 0.55 -51.24
N ALA A 25 48.82 -0.44 -50.50
CA ALA A 25 49.47 -0.95 -49.30
C ALA A 25 49.40 -2.47 -49.40
N VAL A 26 50.03 -3.00 -50.45
CA VAL A 26 50.40 -4.41 -50.52
C VAL A 26 51.90 -4.34 -50.60
N GLY A 27 52.57 -4.66 -49.49
CA GLY A 27 54.00 -4.93 -49.55
C GLY A 27 54.19 -5.90 -50.69
N GLU A 28 55.03 -5.50 -51.65
CA GLU A 28 55.29 -6.25 -52.86
C GLU A 28 55.58 -7.69 -52.44
N THR A 29 54.64 -8.58 -52.71
CA THR A 29 54.93 -9.98 -52.50
C THR A 29 56.07 -10.29 -53.46
N VAL A 30 57.09 -11.02 -53.03
CA VAL A 30 58.20 -11.46 -53.90
C VAL A 30 57.66 -12.03 -55.23
N GLY A 31 56.47 -12.63 -55.22
CA GLY A 31 55.77 -13.10 -56.41
C GLY A 31 55.25 -12.06 -57.39
N SER A 32 54.97 -10.80 -57.01
CA SER A 32 54.57 -9.74 -57.94
C SER A 32 55.78 -9.08 -58.59
N CYS A 33 56.88 -8.86 -57.87
CA CYS A 33 58.13 -8.34 -58.44
C CYS A 33 58.71 -9.33 -59.48
N ILE A 34 58.75 -10.63 -59.12
CA ILE A 34 59.15 -11.69 -60.06
C ILE A 34 58.21 -11.79 -61.26
N PHE A 35 56.91 -11.51 -61.09
CA PHE A 35 55.94 -11.60 -62.18
C PHE A 35 56.02 -10.39 -63.13
N GLU A 36 56.33 -9.20 -62.62
CA GLU A 36 56.55 -7.98 -63.42
C GLU A 36 57.84 -8.09 -64.27
N GLU A 37 58.94 -8.60 -63.69
CA GLU A 37 60.20 -8.87 -64.43
C GLU A 37 60.00 -9.97 -65.51
N LEU A 38 59.16 -10.97 -65.22
CA LEU A 38 58.78 -12.00 -66.18
C LEU A 38 57.88 -11.47 -67.32
N GLU A 39 57.21 -10.33 -67.14
CA GLU A 39 56.38 -9.68 -68.16
C GLU A 39 57.18 -8.70 -69.03
N GLU A 40 58.18 -7.99 -68.49
CA GLU A 40 59.10 -7.13 -69.27
C GLU A 40 60.28 -7.88 -69.90
N ALA A 41 60.61 -9.10 -69.44
CA ALA A 41 61.49 -10.03 -70.15
C ALA A 41 60.80 -10.58 -71.40
N GLN A 42 60.56 -9.71 -72.38
CA GLN A 42 60.33 -10.10 -73.75
C GLN A 42 61.53 -10.93 -74.19
N PHE A 43 61.31 -12.24 -74.28
CA PHE A 43 62.24 -13.28 -74.73
C PHE A 43 62.71 -13.00 -76.17
N ASP A 44 63.55 -11.98 -76.36
CA ASP A 44 64.19 -11.67 -77.64
C ASP A 44 65.27 -12.73 -77.89
N GLY A 45 64.90 -13.79 -78.61
CA GLY A 45 65.85 -14.71 -79.22
C GLY A 45 65.57 -16.20 -79.10
N ILE A 46 64.42 -16.64 -78.55
CA ILE A 46 64.05 -18.06 -78.54
C ILE A 46 62.61 -18.23 -79.03
N GLU A 47 62.45 -18.73 -80.26
CA GLU A 47 61.15 -19.11 -80.80
C GLU A 47 60.56 -20.27 -79.97
N GLY A 48 59.55 -19.97 -79.14
CA GLY A 48 58.70 -20.96 -78.46
C GLY A 48 58.01 -20.41 -77.22
N GLU A 49 56.69 -20.64 -77.09
CA GLU A 49 55.95 -20.26 -75.88
C GLU A 49 56.05 -21.33 -74.78
N GLY A 50 56.37 -20.90 -73.56
CA GLY A 50 56.21 -21.67 -72.33
C GLY A 50 57.40 -22.56 -71.93
N LEU A 51 57.11 -23.60 -71.13
CA LEU A 51 58.10 -24.47 -70.45
C LEU A 51 59.11 -25.13 -71.41
N SER A 52 58.81 -25.21 -72.70
CA SER A 52 59.70 -25.68 -73.77
C SER A 52 60.85 -24.71 -74.08
N ALA A 53 60.62 -23.39 -74.00
CA ALA A 53 61.67 -22.38 -74.15
C ALA A 53 62.70 -22.49 -73.02
N VAL A 54 62.22 -22.68 -71.79
CA VAL A 54 63.06 -22.91 -70.60
C VAL A 54 63.85 -24.22 -70.72
N LYS A 55 63.27 -25.26 -71.33
CA LYS A 55 63.97 -26.53 -71.57
C LYS A 55 65.06 -26.38 -72.65
N ASN A 56 64.78 -25.68 -73.74
CA ASN A 56 65.77 -25.36 -74.77
C ASN A 56 66.90 -24.49 -74.23
N LEU A 57 66.60 -23.51 -73.38
CA LEU A 57 67.61 -22.68 -72.72
C LEU A 57 68.51 -23.52 -71.79
N LYS A 58 67.92 -24.45 -71.03
CA LYS A 58 68.66 -25.39 -70.17
C LYS A 58 69.56 -26.35 -70.94
N ASP A 59 69.12 -26.79 -72.11
CA ASP A 59 69.92 -27.66 -72.98
C ASP A 59 71.06 -26.88 -73.66
N ARG A 60 70.85 -25.59 -74.01
CA ARG A 60 71.90 -24.69 -74.51
C ARG A 60 72.94 -24.32 -73.44
N TYR A 61 72.53 -24.10 -72.20
CA TYR A 61 73.45 -23.90 -71.07
C TYR A 61 74.38 -25.11 -70.85
N LYS A 62 73.86 -26.34 -71.01
CA LYS A 62 74.67 -27.56 -70.92
C LYS A 62 75.63 -27.78 -72.09
N ALA A 63 75.40 -27.11 -73.22
CA ALA A 63 76.23 -27.20 -74.42
C ALA A 63 77.44 -26.25 -74.39
N GLY A 64 77.58 -25.40 -73.36
CA GLY A 64 78.76 -24.54 -73.16
C GLY A 64 78.82 -23.34 -74.11
N ASP A 65 77.68 -22.70 -74.36
CA ASP A 65 77.55 -21.48 -75.17
C ASP A 65 77.73 -20.24 -74.28
N GLU A 66 78.62 -19.33 -74.65
CA GLU A 66 79.10 -18.19 -73.83
C GLU A 66 77.96 -17.21 -73.46
N HIS A 67 76.94 -17.08 -74.32
CA HIS A 67 75.77 -16.21 -74.09
C HIS A 67 74.75 -16.75 -73.08
N ALA A 68 74.80 -18.03 -72.71
CA ALA A 68 73.86 -18.59 -71.73
C ALA A 68 74.28 -18.32 -70.28
N GLU A 69 75.54 -17.92 -70.05
CA GLU A 69 76.07 -17.60 -68.72
C GLU A 69 75.74 -16.16 -68.31
N GLU A 70 75.77 -15.20 -69.25
CA GLU A 70 75.40 -13.80 -69.02
C GLU A 70 73.92 -13.64 -68.61
N ILE A 71 73.00 -14.28 -69.33
CA ILE A 71 71.55 -14.26 -69.02
C ILE A 71 71.23 -14.86 -67.64
N LYS A 72 72.03 -15.83 -67.18
CA LYS A 72 71.87 -16.39 -65.84
C LYS A 72 72.32 -15.39 -64.77
N THR A 73 73.42 -14.68 -65.03
CA THR A 73 74.01 -13.77 -64.05
C THR A 73 73.14 -12.52 -63.87
N ASP A 74 72.53 -12.02 -64.94
CA ASP A 74 71.62 -10.86 -64.88
C ASP A 74 70.29 -11.24 -64.19
N PHE A 75 69.69 -12.38 -64.52
CA PHE A 75 68.46 -12.84 -63.86
C PHE A 75 68.66 -13.18 -62.37
N GLU A 76 69.84 -13.67 -61.98
CA GLU A 76 70.15 -14.01 -60.57
C GLU A 76 70.48 -12.73 -59.76
N ALA A 77 71.00 -11.68 -60.39
CA ALA A 77 71.21 -10.38 -59.75
C ALA A 77 69.90 -9.60 -59.53
N ASP A 78 68.99 -9.58 -60.51
CA ASP A 78 67.70 -8.88 -60.40
C ASP A 78 66.74 -9.58 -59.41
N LEU A 79 66.88 -10.91 -59.23
CA LEU A 79 66.14 -11.65 -58.20
C LEU A 79 66.62 -11.35 -56.78
N GLU A 80 67.87 -10.95 -56.58
CA GLU A 80 68.46 -10.73 -55.26
C GLU A 80 67.96 -9.41 -54.62
N ASP A 81 67.78 -8.36 -55.44
CA ASP A 81 67.18 -7.09 -55.00
C ASP A 81 65.70 -7.26 -54.59
N CYS A 82 64.98 -8.21 -55.19
CA CYS A 82 63.59 -8.53 -54.86
C CYS A 82 63.42 -9.26 -53.51
N ILE A 83 64.50 -9.84 -52.96
CA ILE A 83 64.47 -10.69 -51.75
C ILE A 83 64.90 -9.91 -50.49
N GLU A 84 65.47 -8.71 -50.64
CA GLU A 84 65.85 -7.83 -49.53
C GLU A 84 64.63 -7.16 -48.90
N ALA A 85 63.88 -7.90 -48.09
CA ALA A 85 62.74 -7.38 -47.33
C ALA A 85 63.20 -6.36 -46.27
N PRO A 86 62.66 -5.12 -46.25
CA PRO A 86 62.87 -4.20 -45.15
C PRO A 86 62.37 -4.83 -43.83
N ASN A 87 63.20 -4.73 -42.80
CA ASN A 87 63.14 -5.50 -41.55
C ASN A 87 61.73 -5.57 -40.88
N PRO A 88 61.12 -6.77 -40.72
CA PRO A 88 59.72 -6.96 -40.28
C PRO A 88 59.44 -6.76 -38.78
N ILE A 89 60.45 -6.37 -37.99
CA ILE A 89 60.30 -6.16 -36.54
C ILE A 89 60.19 -4.67 -36.18
N LEU A 90 60.66 -3.77 -37.04
CA LEU A 90 60.63 -2.33 -36.81
C LEU A 90 59.87 -1.65 -37.95
N PRO A 91 58.60 -1.28 -37.75
CA PRO A 91 57.89 -0.49 -38.75
C PRO A 91 58.61 0.84 -38.94
N GLU A 92 58.45 1.44 -40.12
CA GLU A 92 59.00 2.76 -40.41
C GLU A 92 58.59 3.76 -39.32
N VAL A 93 59.53 4.62 -38.92
CA VAL A 93 59.36 5.56 -37.80
C VAL A 93 58.12 6.45 -37.98
N THR A 94 57.73 6.67 -39.24
CA THR A 94 56.52 7.33 -39.70
C THR A 94 55.24 6.65 -39.21
N GLU A 95 55.14 5.33 -39.31
CA GLU A 95 53.97 4.55 -38.85
C GLU A 95 53.82 4.58 -37.33
N ILE A 96 54.92 4.57 -36.58
CA ILE A 96 54.89 4.71 -35.12
C ILE A 96 54.40 6.11 -34.72
N ILE A 97 54.82 7.16 -35.44
CA ILE A 97 54.40 8.53 -35.17
C ILE A 97 52.91 8.71 -35.48
N TRP A 98 52.45 8.26 -36.65
CA TRP A 98 51.04 8.38 -37.05
C TRP A 98 50.11 7.47 -36.24
N GLY A 99 50.50 6.22 -35.98
CA GLY A 99 49.76 5.30 -35.14
C GLY A 99 49.72 5.76 -33.67
N GLY A 100 50.83 6.25 -33.14
CA GLY A 100 50.90 6.86 -31.82
C GLY A 100 50.04 8.12 -31.72
N ALA A 101 50.07 9.00 -32.72
CA ALA A 101 49.21 10.18 -32.77
C ALA A 101 47.72 9.79 -32.81
N ALA A 102 47.33 8.80 -33.63
CA ALA A 102 45.96 8.30 -33.68
C ALA A 102 45.51 7.70 -32.33
N PHE A 103 46.39 6.94 -31.66
CA PHE A 103 46.12 6.41 -30.32
C PHE A 103 45.94 7.51 -29.28
N VAL A 104 46.78 8.54 -29.29
CA VAL A 104 46.67 9.69 -28.37
C VAL A 104 45.38 10.48 -28.64
N VAL A 105 45.01 10.69 -29.89
CA VAL A 105 43.74 11.35 -30.26
C VAL A 105 42.54 10.53 -29.79
N LEU A 106 42.54 9.21 -30.00
CA LEU A 106 41.50 8.30 -29.50
C LEU A 106 41.42 8.36 -27.97
N LEU A 107 42.56 8.31 -27.28
CA LEU A 107 42.63 8.37 -25.81
C LEU A 107 42.13 9.71 -25.28
N ALA A 108 42.45 10.82 -25.94
CA ALA A 108 41.94 12.14 -25.60
C ALA A 108 40.41 12.23 -25.76
N LEU A 109 39.86 11.71 -26.86
CA LEU A 109 38.41 11.66 -27.10
C LEU A 109 37.70 10.76 -26.08
N MET A 110 38.28 9.59 -25.78
CA MET A 110 37.76 8.68 -24.75
C MET A 110 37.83 9.33 -23.37
N ARG A 111 38.94 10.00 -23.04
CA ARG A 111 39.09 10.71 -21.77
C ARG A 111 38.04 11.78 -21.60
N TRP A 112 37.79 12.56 -22.65
CA TRP A 112 36.83 13.66 -22.60
C TRP A 112 35.38 13.18 -22.51
N LYS A 113 35.02 12.09 -23.20
CA LYS A 113 33.64 11.59 -23.26
C LYS A 113 33.30 10.55 -22.19
N LEU A 114 34.19 9.60 -21.91
CA LEU A 114 33.91 8.41 -21.08
C LEU A 114 34.02 8.71 -19.59
N PHE A 115 35.04 9.46 -19.16
CA PHE A 115 35.22 9.80 -17.74
C PHE A 115 34.01 10.52 -17.12
N PRO A 116 33.42 11.57 -17.73
CA PRO A 116 32.26 12.22 -17.13
C PRO A 116 31.04 11.28 -17.07
N VAL A 117 30.87 10.37 -18.03
CA VAL A 117 29.75 9.41 -18.03
C VAL A 117 29.90 8.40 -16.89
N VAL A 118 31.09 7.82 -16.71
CA VAL A 118 31.35 6.85 -15.64
C VAL A 118 31.26 7.51 -14.27
N LYS A 119 31.81 8.72 -14.11
CA LYS A 119 31.70 9.48 -12.85
C LYS A 119 30.25 9.77 -12.50
N ASN A 120 29.46 10.27 -13.45
CA ASN A 120 28.04 10.55 -13.25
C ASN A 120 27.25 9.27 -12.90
N LEU A 121 27.58 8.12 -13.50
CA LEU A 121 26.90 6.86 -13.19
C LEU A 121 27.20 6.38 -11.76
N MET A 122 28.44 6.52 -11.30
CA MET A 122 28.82 6.17 -9.93
C MET A 122 28.16 7.11 -8.92
N GLU A 123 28.19 8.41 -9.20
CA GLU A 123 27.54 9.42 -8.35
C GLU A 123 26.02 9.21 -8.26
N GLN A 124 25.35 8.88 -9.38
CA GLN A 124 23.93 8.50 -9.37
C GLN A 124 23.65 7.25 -8.55
N ARG A 125 24.53 6.25 -8.59
CA ARG A 125 24.38 5.05 -7.75
C ARG A 125 24.54 5.38 -6.27
N THR A 126 25.57 6.16 -5.93
CA THR A 126 25.80 6.61 -4.55
C THR A 126 24.63 7.44 -4.04
N GLN A 127 24.15 8.42 -4.81
CA GLN A 127 22.97 9.21 -4.44
C GLN A 127 21.75 8.33 -4.22
N ARG A 128 21.41 7.42 -5.15
CA ARG A 128 20.26 6.53 -4.96
C ARG A 128 20.37 5.67 -3.71
N ILE A 129 21.58 5.19 -3.37
CA ILE A 129 21.79 4.42 -2.15
C ILE A 129 21.59 5.30 -0.93
N GLN A 130 22.17 6.50 -0.91
CA GLN A 130 22.00 7.44 0.19
C GLN A 130 20.53 7.83 0.36
N ASP A 131 19.86 8.22 -0.72
CA ASP A 131 18.44 8.56 -0.72
C ASP A 131 17.59 7.38 -0.20
N SER A 132 17.91 6.14 -0.60
CA SER A 132 17.18 4.96 -0.12
C SER A 132 17.40 4.67 1.36
N ILE A 133 18.58 4.98 1.91
CA ILE A 133 18.89 4.84 3.33
C ILE A 133 18.17 5.94 4.11
N ASP A 134 18.25 7.18 3.65
CA ASP A 134 17.60 8.32 4.27
C ASP A 134 16.06 8.17 4.26
N ASP A 135 15.48 7.68 3.17
CA ASP A 135 14.05 7.36 3.09
C ASP A 135 13.66 6.20 4.02
N ALA A 136 14.50 5.17 4.14
CA ALA A 136 14.26 4.05 5.05
C ALA A 136 14.30 4.51 6.51
N ASP A 137 15.28 5.35 6.87
CA ASP A 137 15.41 5.91 8.21
C ASP A 137 14.26 6.86 8.53
N ARG A 138 13.85 7.72 7.58
CA ARG A 138 12.68 8.59 7.73
C ARG A 138 11.41 7.77 7.93
N THR A 139 11.17 6.77 7.08
CA THR A 139 9.99 5.88 7.18
C THR A 139 9.99 5.14 8.51
N ARG A 140 11.16 4.71 9.00
CA ARG A 140 11.28 4.05 10.30
C ARG A 140 11.00 5.00 11.45
N ALA A 141 11.49 6.24 11.38
CA ALA A 141 11.20 7.27 12.37
C ALA A 141 9.71 7.60 12.42
N GLU A 142 9.08 7.83 11.26
CA GLU A 142 7.63 8.06 11.13
C GLU A 142 6.83 6.86 11.68
N ALA A 143 7.23 5.63 11.36
CA ALA A 143 6.57 4.44 11.89
C ALA A 143 6.69 4.32 13.42
N MET A 144 7.83 4.71 14.00
CA MET A 144 8.02 4.75 15.44
C MET A 144 7.18 5.85 16.10
N GLU A 145 7.08 7.03 15.49
CA GLU A 145 6.25 8.13 15.96
C GLU A 145 4.76 7.76 15.92
N VAL A 146 4.28 7.22 14.79
CA VAL A 146 2.91 6.74 14.63
C VAL A 146 2.62 5.63 15.63
N LYS A 147 3.55 4.70 15.86
CA LYS A 147 3.37 3.66 16.87
C LYS A 147 3.23 4.28 18.28
N ALA A 148 4.07 5.25 18.63
CA ALA A 148 4.01 5.92 19.92
C ALA A 148 2.69 6.70 20.09
N SER A 149 2.21 7.39 19.05
CA SER A 149 0.91 8.08 19.10
C SER A 149 -0.25 7.09 19.26
N TYR A 150 -0.22 5.98 18.53
CA TYR A 150 -1.22 4.91 18.66
C TYR A 150 -1.23 4.29 20.07
N GLU A 151 -0.06 4.03 20.65
CA GLU A 151 0.05 3.51 22.01
C GLU A 151 -0.48 4.52 23.04
N ALA A 152 -0.20 5.81 22.86
CA ALA A 152 -0.72 6.88 23.70
C ALA A 152 -2.26 6.99 23.59
N GLU A 153 -2.81 6.99 22.37
CA GLU A 153 -4.26 7.00 22.12
C GLU A 153 -4.94 5.75 22.71
N LEU A 154 -4.32 4.59 22.62
CA LEU A 154 -4.85 3.35 23.21
C LEU A 154 -4.90 3.43 24.74
N LEU A 155 -3.88 4.03 25.35
CA LEU A 155 -3.87 4.25 26.80
C LEU A 155 -4.95 5.25 27.22
N ASP A 156 -5.06 6.37 26.50
CA ASP A 156 -6.08 7.39 26.74
C ASP A 156 -7.50 6.81 26.62
N ALA A 157 -7.77 6.06 25.53
CA ALA A 157 -9.04 5.38 25.32
C ALA A 157 -9.36 4.36 26.42
N LYS A 158 -8.35 3.64 26.93
CA LYS A 158 -8.55 2.72 28.07
C LYS A 158 -8.84 3.46 29.36
N THR A 159 -8.17 4.58 29.63
CA THR A 159 -8.44 5.39 30.81
C THR A 159 -9.83 6.02 30.75
N GLU A 160 -10.24 6.51 29.58
CA GLU A 160 -11.57 7.08 29.38
C GLU A 160 -12.66 6.02 29.49
N ALA A 161 -12.45 4.82 28.92
CA ALA A 161 -13.37 3.71 29.09
C ALA A 161 -13.53 3.31 30.57
N ALA A 162 -12.44 3.25 31.33
CA ALA A 162 -12.48 2.99 32.77
C ALA A 162 -13.27 4.09 33.51
N ARG A 163 -13.02 5.37 33.17
CA ARG A 163 -13.73 6.52 33.72
C ARG A 163 -15.23 6.44 33.46
N ILE A 164 -15.64 6.12 32.23
CA ILE A 164 -17.05 5.96 31.86
C ILE A 164 -17.71 4.82 32.65
N VAL A 165 -17.02 3.68 32.80
CA VAL A 165 -17.55 2.54 33.56
C VAL A 165 -17.72 2.90 35.03
N ASP A 166 -16.77 3.61 35.62
CA ASP A 166 -16.86 4.02 37.03
C ASP A 166 -17.94 5.10 37.24
N GLU A 167 -18.07 6.05 36.32
CA GLU A 167 -19.16 7.03 36.33
C GLU A 167 -20.53 6.34 36.19
N ALA A 168 -20.67 5.39 35.26
CA ALA A 168 -21.89 4.61 35.10
C ALA A 168 -22.24 3.80 36.35
N ARG A 169 -21.25 3.23 37.05
CA ARG A 169 -21.47 2.53 38.33
C ARG A 169 -21.95 3.49 39.43
N GLN A 170 -21.36 4.69 39.51
CA GLN A 170 -21.79 5.69 40.48
C GLN A 170 -23.23 6.16 40.19
N GLN A 171 -23.53 6.48 38.94
CA GLN A 171 -24.88 6.87 38.52
C GLN A 171 -25.90 5.75 38.76
N ALA A 172 -25.56 4.50 38.44
CA ALA A 172 -26.41 3.35 38.73
C ALA A 172 -26.66 3.18 40.23
N GLY A 173 -25.65 3.44 41.07
CA GLY A 173 -25.80 3.47 42.53
C GLY A 173 -26.79 4.52 43.01
N VAL A 174 -26.70 5.75 42.48
CA VAL A 174 -27.62 6.85 42.79
C VAL A 174 -29.05 6.52 42.35
N VAL A 175 -29.22 6.04 41.12
CA VAL A 175 -30.54 5.65 40.58
C VAL A 175 -31.14 4.52 41.41
N ARG A 176 -30.34 3.52 41.80
CA ARG A 176 -30.82 2.43 42.67
C ARG A 176 -31.30 2.95 44.02
N ALA A 177 -30.56 3.87 44.64
CA ALA A 177 -30.93 4.47 45.92
C ALA A 177 -32.21 5.31 45.80
N ASP A 178 -32.34 6.13 44.73
CA ASP A 178 -33.55 6.92 44.45
C ASP A 178 -34.77 6.03 44.23
N LEU A 179 -34.64 4.98 43.40
CA LEU A 179 -35.73 4.02 43.16
C LEU A 179 -36.14 3.30 44.44
N GLN A 180 -35.18 2.92 45.29
CA GLN A 180 -35.49 2.28 46.56
C GLN A 180 -36.22 3.25 47.50
N ALA A 181 -35.76 4.50 47.62
CA ALA A 181 -36.41 5.51 48.45
C ALA A 181 -37.85 5.81 47.97
N ARG A 182 -38.06 5.92 46.65
CA ARG A 182 -39.39 6.08 46.06
C ARG A 182 -40.28 4.88 46.33
N ALA A 183 -39.77 3.66 46.13
CA ALA A 183 -40.53 2.45 46.41
C ALA A 183 -40.93 2.35 47.90
N GLU A 184 -40.02 2.70 48.81
CA GLU A 184 -40.33 2.75 50.25
C GLU A 184 -41.40 3.81 50.58
N ALA A 185 -41.34 4.98 49.95
CA ALA A 185 -42.36 6.02 50.08
C ALA A 185 -43.73 5.58 49.53
N ASP A 186 -43.76 4.98 48.34
CA ASP A 186 -44.97 4.47 47.70
C ASP A 186 -45.61 3.35 48.53
N ILE A 187 -44.81 2.46 49.11
CA ILE A 187 -45.28 1.40 50.01
C ILE A 187 -45.87 2.01 51.29
N ALA A 188 -45.24 3.05 51.85
CA ALA A 188 -45.75 3.73 53.03
C ALA A 188 -47.10 4.40 52.75
N GLU A 189 -47.22 5.12 51.64
CA GLU A 189 -48.47 5.73 51.20
C GLU A 189 -49.56 4.69 50.93
N MET A 190 -49.22 3.57 50.27
CA MET A 190 -50.15 2.47 50.02
C MET A 190 -50.65 1.86 51.33
N ARG A 191 -49.78 1.70 52.33
CA ARG A 191 -50.16 1.19 53.66
C ARG A 191 -51.08 2.16 54.40
N GLU A 192 -50.82 3.44 54.32
CA GLU A 192 -51.68 4.46 54.93
C GLU A 192 -53.07 4.47 54.30
N ARG A 193 -53.14 4.45 52.96
CA ARG A 193 -54.42 4.34 52.22
C ARG A 193 -55.16 3.06 52.57
N ALA A 194 -54.48 1.91 52.57
CA ALA A 194 -55.09 0.63 52.94
C ALA A 194 -55.61 0.63 54.39
N ALA A 195 -54.89 1.25 55.33
CA ALA A 195 -55.36 1.39 56.71
C ALA A 195 -56.60 2.30 56.81
N ALA A 196 -56.63 3.40 56.05
CA ALA A 196 -57.79 4.27 55.97
C ALA A 196 -59.01 3.56 55.36
N ASP A 197 -58.81 2.79 54.28
CA ASP A 197 -59.86 2.00 53.63
C ASP A 197 -60.42 0.90 54.54
N VAL A 198 -59.55 0.24 55.32
CA VAL A 198 -59.96 -0.75 56.31
C VAL A 198 -60.81 -0.10 57.41
N GLU A 199 -60.40 1.07 57.91
CA GLU A 199 -61.15 1.79 58.94
C GLU A 199 -62.50 2.28 58.40
N ALA A 200 -62.55 2.80 57.17
CA ALA A 200 -63.79 3.17 56.50
C ALA A 200 -64.73 1.97 56.30
N SER A 201 -64.20 0.85 55.81
CA SER A 201 -64.95 -0.39 55.61
C SER A 201 -65.49 -0.96 56.92
N LYS A 202 -64.72 -0.87 58.01
CA LYS A 202 -65.16 -1.27 59.35
C LYS A 202 -66.31 -0.42 59.86
N ARG A 203 -66.25 0.90 59.66
CA ARG A 203 -67.34 1.81 60.04
C ARG A 203 -68.61 1.52 59.24
N GLN A 204 -68.47 1.28 57.94
CA GLN A 204 -69.59 0.88 57.09
C GLN A 204 -70.22 -0.43 57.58
N ALA A 205 -69.40 -1.47 57.81
CA ALA A 205 -69.88 -2.75 58.30
C ALA A 205 -70.60 -2.63 59.66
N ILE A 206 -70.11 -1.78 60.57
CA ILE A 206 -70.78 -1.52 61.85
C ILE A 206 -72.14 -0.83 61.64
N ALA A 207 -72.22 0.15 60.73
CA ALA A 207 -73.48 0.84 60.42
C ALA A 207 -74.51 -0.11 59.77
N ASP A 208 -74.05 -0.97 58.87
CA ASP A 208 -74.89 -1.99 58.23
C ASP A 208 -75.42 -2.98 59.28
N LEU A 209 -74.54 -3.47 60.19
CA LEU A 209 -74.95 -4.34 61.30
C LEU A 209 -75.93 -3.67 62.26
N GLN A 210 -75.77 -2.38 62.56
CA GLN A 210 -76.71 -1.64 63.41
C GLN A 210 -78.09 -1.52 62.76
N THR A 211 -78.13 -1.33 61.44
CA THR A 211 -79.38 -1.28 60.67
C THR A 211 -80.07 -2.64 60.70
N GLU A 212 -79.35 -3.71 60.40
CA GLU A 212 -79.90 -5.08 60.39
C GLU A 212 -80.39 -5.52 61.77
N VAL A 213 -79.66 -5.17 62.85
CA VAL A 213 -80.12 -5.42 64.22
C VAL A 213 -81.36 -4.60 64.56
N SER A 214 -81.46 -3.35 64.09
CA SER A 214 -82.64 -2.51 64.32
C SER A 214 -83.87 -3.08 63.61
N ASP A 215 -83.71 -3.57 62.38
CA ASP A 215 -84.78 -4.21 61.62
C ASP A 215 -85.26 -5.51 62.30
N ILE A 216 -84.33 -6.35 62.79
CA ILE A 216 -84.67 -7.57 63.55
C ILE A 216 -85.40 -7.21 64.86
N ALA A 217 -84.92 -6.18 65.58
CA ALA A 217 -85.54 -5.74 66.82
C ALA A 217 -86.94 -5.17 66.61
N LEU A 218 -87.14 -4.37 65.56
CA LEU A 218 -88.46 -3.86 65.15
C LEU A 218 -89.40 -5.00 64.77
N GLY A 219 -88.95 -5.96 63.95
CA GLY A 219 -89.75 -7.13 63.59
C GLY A 219 -90.14 -7.99 64.79
N ALA A 220 -89.24 -8.16 65.78
CA ALA A 220 -89.55 -8.84 67.02
C ALA A 220 -90.55 -8.05 67.89
N ALA A 221 -90.40 -6.73 67.99
CA ALA A 221 -91.33 -5.87 68.71
C ALA A 221 -92.73 -5.87 68.08
N GLU A 222 -92.83 -5.81 66.75
CA GLU A 222 -94.07 -5.93 66.00
C GLU A 222 -94.75 -7.28 66.27
N ALA A 223 -94.00 -8.39 66.28
CA ALA A 223 -94.54 -9.71 66.59
C ALA A 223 -95.10 -9.80 68.02
N VAL A 224 -94.40 -9.24 69.01
CA VAL A 224 -94.85 -9.20 70.41
C VAL A 224 -96.08 -8.29 70.58
N LEU A 225 -96.09 -7.11 69.94
CA LEU A 225 -97.22 -6.19 69.99
C LEU A 225 -98.46 -6.80 69.33
N ALA A 226 -98.30 -7.43 68.16
CA ALA A 226 -99.37 -8.15 67.49
C ALA A 226 -100.00 -9.21 68.40
N HIS A 227 -99.17 -10.01 69.10
CA HIS A 227 -99.67 -11.02 70.03
C HIS A 227 -100.36 -10.42 71.27
N ASN A 228 -99.85 -9.30 71.81
CA ASN A 228 -100.47 -8.63 72.95
C ASN A 228 -101.81 -7.94 72.58
N LEU A 229 -101.96 -7.44 71.35
CA LEU A 229 -103.21 -6.84 70.86
C LEU A 229 -104.33 -7.86 70.64
N GLU A 230 -104.01 -9.15 70.54
CA GLU A 230 -105.01 -10.23 70.56
C GLU A 230 -105.66 -10.41 71.94
N ASN A 231 -105.06 -9.84 73.01
CA ASN A 231 -105.61 -9.91 74.36
C ASN A 231 -106.55 -8.72 74.65
N PRO A 232 -107.86 -8.95 74.82
CA PRO A 232 -108.86 -7.87 74.96
C PRO A 232 -108.72 -7.02 76.23
N GLU A 233 -108.03 -7.49 77.27
CA GLU A 233 -107.80 -6.70 78.48
C GLU A 233 -106.70 -5.64 78.30
N VAL A 234 -105.62 -6.01 77.60
CA VAL A 234 -104.49 -5.11 77.30
C VAL A 234 -104.93 -3.99 76.36
N GLN A 235 -105.79 -4.31 75.38
CA GLN A 235 -106.33 -3.32 74.45
C GLN A 235 -107.19 -2.25 75.15
N ARG A 236 -107.98 -2.63 76.17
CA ARG A 236 -108.76 -1.67 76.96
C ARG A 236 -107.87 -0.74 77.79
N GLN A 237 -106.85 -1.29 78.45
CA GLN A 237 -105.88 -0.50 79.20
C GLN A 237 -105.15 0.52 78.31
N LEU A 238 -104.73 0.14 77.10
CA LEU A 238 -104.08 1.05 76.14
C LEU A 238 -105.00 2.22 75.73
N ILE A 239 -106.30 1.97 75.56
CA ILE A 239 -107.28 3.01 75.22
C ILE A 239 -107.46 3.98 76.38
N ASP A 240 -107.59 3.47 77.61
CA ASP A 240 -107.75 4.29 78.81
C ASP A 240 -106.49 5.15 79.07
N ASP A 241 -105.29 4.58 78.90
CA ASP A 241 -104.01 5.31 79.02
C ASP A 241 -103.86 6.39 77.94
N TYR A 242 -104.24 6.11 76.68
CA TYR A 242 -104.24 7.12 75.63
C TYR A 242 -105.17 8.27 75.98
N ILE A 243 -106.43 7.99 76.37
CA ILE A 243 -107.42 9.00 76.77
C ILE A 243 -106.87 9.87 77.92
N ASN A 244 -106.22 9.26 78.90
CA ASN A 244 -105.59 9.99 80.00
C ASN A 244 -104.40 10.85 79.54
N SER A 245 -103.57 10.36 78.61
CA SER A 245 -102.40 11.10 78.10
C SER A 245 -102.75 12.30 77.23
N VAL A 246 -103.73 12.18 76.32
CA VAL A 246 -104.23 13.32 75.52
C VAL A 246 -105.05 14.28 76.37
N GLY A 247 -105.78 13.78 77.37
CA GLY A 247 -106.43 14.62 78.38
C GLY A 247 -105.43 15.42 79.22
N ALA A 248 -104.27 14.84 79.56
CA ALA A 248 -103.22 15.51 80.34
C ALA A 248 -102.39 16.51 79.51
N GLY A 249 -102.06 16.21 78.26
CA GLY A 249 -101.27 17.09 77.39
C GLY A 249 -101.97 18.41 77.03
N GLN A 250 -103.31 18.40 77.00
CA GLN A 250 -104.11 19.58 76.68
C GLN A 250 -104.29 20.55 77.86
N LEU A 251 -103.98 20.11 79.09
CA LEU A 251 -104.00 20.92 80.31
C LEU A 251 -102.67 21.65 80.60
N GLY A 252 -101.59 21.33 79.87
CA GLY A 252 -100.27 21.95 80.04
C GLY A 252 -99.96 23.13 79.10
N GLN A 253 -100.82 23.44 78.12
CA GLN A 253 -100.59 24.47 77.09
C GLN A 253 -101.52 25.70 77.22
N GLN A 254 -102.03 25.95 78.44
CA GLN A 254 -102.71 27.19 78.82
C GLN A 254 -102.13 27.70 80.15
N GLY A 255 -100.86 28.10 80.11
CA GLY A 255 -100.14 28.75 81.21
C GLY A 255 -98.99 29.57 80.67
#